data_AF-A0A4P7KQ56-F1
#
_entry.id   AF-A0A4P7KQ56-F1
#
_cell.length_a   1.000
_cell.length_b   1.000
_cell.length_c   1.000
_cell.angle_alpha   90.00
_cell.angle_beta   90.00
_cell.angle_gamma   90.00
#
_symmetry.space_group_name_H-M   'P 1'
#
loop_
_entity.id
_entity.type
_entity.pdbx_description
1 polymer ?
#
loop_
_entity_poly.entity_id
_entity_poly.type
_entity_poly.pdbx_seq_one_letter_code
_entity_poly.pdbx_strand_id
1 'polypeptide(L)'
;MAVSDSWLRAVNGKLQAKMVTKSDREGLSVRVTPKGKVIFQYRYRWQGKGDRIDIGTYPAISLKDARDSALFYRGELEQHRNPKVVKRTRKQQSIDAQTVESVIRDWWEKSLKNAQIKAGEILRSFEIYVFPKIGNLPHDETFACLVIAN
;
A
#
# COMPACT_ATOMS: atom_id res chain seq x y z
N MET A 1 1.28 18.22 -22.99
CA MET A 1 0.95 19.07 -21.82
C MET A 1 0.85 18.21 -20.58
N ALA A 2 1.41 18.65 -19.46
CA ALA A 2 1.25 17.97 -18.18
C ALA A 2 -0.23 17.90 -17.76
N VAL A 3 -0.57 16.93 -16.92
CA VAL A 3 -1.88 16.83 -16.29
C VAL A 3 -2.01 17.92 -15.23
N SER A 4 -3.21 18.49 -15.10
CA SER A 4 -3.56 19.48 -14.10
C SER A 4 -4.80 19.03 -13.32
N ASP A 5 -4.94 19.49 -12.07
CA ASP A 5 -6.13 19.22 -11.25
C ASP A 5 -7.42 19.81 -11.85
N SER A 6 -7.33 20.92 -12.58
CA SER A 6 -8.48 21.46 -13.33
C SER A 6 -8.96 20.48 -14.40
N TRP A 7 -8.04 19.87 -15.15
CA TRP A 7 -8.38 18.88 -16.16
C TRP A 7 -8.93 17.60 -15.53
N LEU A 8 -8.34 17.13 -14.43
CA LEU A 8 -8.82 15.95 -13.70
C LEU A 8 -10.26 16.13 -13.20
N ARG A 9 -10.59 17.28 -12.62
CA ARG A 9 -11.95 17.62 -12.20
C ARG A 9 -12.93 17.66 -13.37
N ALA A 10 -12.50 18.20 -14.50
CA ALA A 10 -13.35 18.32 -15.69
C ALA A 10 -13.74 16.96 -16.29
N VAL A 11 -12.86 15.95 -16.21
CA VAL A 11 -13.11 14.62 -16.81
C VAL A 11 -13.66 13.59 -15.83
N ASN A 12 -13.50 13.79 -14.53
CA ASN A 12 -13.90 12.83 -13.51
C ASN A 12 -15.43 12.62 -13.48
N GLY A 13 -15.86 11.36 -13.61
CA GLY A 13 -17.27 10.99 -13.64
C GLY A 13 -18.03 11.46 -14.88
N LYS A 14 -17.35 12.05 -15.88
CA LYS A 14 -17.97 12.50 -17.13
C LYS A 14 -17.82 11.44 -18.20
N LEU A 15 -18.91 11.17 -18.91
CA LEU A 15 -18.90 10.25 -20.05
C LEU A 15 -17.91 10.72 -21.11
N GLN A 16 -17.13 9.79 -21.63
CA GLN A 16 -16.17 10.02 -22.71
C GLN A 16 -16.58 9.20 -23.92
N ALA A 17 -16.48 9.77 -25.12
CA ALA A 17 -16.78 9.06 -26.36
C ALA A 17 -15.91 7.80 -26.54
N LYS A 18 -14.69 7.83 -26.00
CA LYS A 18 -13.75 6.70 -25.99
C LYS A 18 -12.82 6.78 -24.79
N MET A 19 -12.04 5.73 -24.56
CA MET A 19 -10.98 5.76 -23.56
C MET A 19 -9.95 6.84 -23.90
N VAL A 20 -9.65 7.71 -22.95
CA VAL A 20 -8.66 8.79 -23.09
C VAL A 20 -7.43 8.43 -22.27
N THR A 21 -6.24 8.64 -22.82
CA THR A 21 -4.99 8.53 -22.06
C THR A 21 -4.20 9.81 -22.23
N LYS A 22 -3.77 10.42 -21.12
CA LYS A 22 -2.97 11.65 -21.10
C LYS A 22 -1.68 11.41 -20.33
N SER A 23 -0.55 11.62 -20.98
CA SER A 23 0.77 11.53 -20.34
C SER A 23 1.00 12.68 -19.36
N ASP A 24 1.66 12.39 -18.25
CA ASP A 24 2.31 13.36 -17.36
C ASP A 24 3.83 13.09 -17.38
N ARG A 25 4.55 13.57 -16.36
CA ARG A 25 6.00 13.50 -16.21
C ARG A 25 6.44 12.15 -15.66
N GLU A 26 7.72 11.81 -15.82
CA GLU A 26 8.34 10.64 -15.17
C GLU A 26 7.58 9.33 -15.32
N GLY A 27 7.07 9.04 -16.51
CA GLY A 27 6.33 7.81 -16.80
C GLY A 27 4.90 7.79 -16.27
N LEU A 28 4.47 8.78 -15.48
CA LEU A 28 3.08 8.94 -15.06
C LEU A 28 2.17 9.20 -16.27
N SER A 29 0.98 8.65 -16.23
CA SER A 29 -0.10 8.91 -17.17
C SER A 29 -1.45 8.75 -16.49
N VAL A 30 -2.48 9.35 -17.07
CA VAL A 30 -3.85 9.24 -16.61
C VAL A 30 -4.70 8.59 -17.69
N ARG A 31 -5.38 7.51 -17.33
CA ARG A 31 -6.37 6.83 -18.14
C ARG A 31 -7.77 7.20 -17.66
N VAL A 32 -8.60 7.71 -18.55
CA VAL A 32 -10.02 7.99 -18.30
C VAL A 32 -10.84 6.98 -19.10
N THR A 33 -11.64 6.20 -18.40
CA THR A 33 -12.56 5.22 -19.03
C THR A 33 -13.74 5.93 -19.70
N PRO A 34 -14.48 5.27 -20.62
CA PRO A 34 -15.71 5.83 -21.19
C PRO A 34 -16.75 6.24 -20.15
N LYS A 35 -16.77 5.59 -18.97
CA LYS A 35 -17.64 5.92 -17.83
C LYS A 35 -17.11 7.07 -16.95
N GLY A 36 -16.01 7.71 -17.33
CA GLY A 36 -15.43 8.84 -16.58
C GLY A 36 -14.56 8.44 -15.38
N LYS A 37 -14.30 7.14 -15.14
CA LYS A 37 -13.34 6.72 -14.09
C LYS A 37 -11.92 7.14 -14.47
N VAL A 38 -11.27 7.87 -13.59
CA VAL A 38 -9.91 8.41 -13.76
C VAL A 38 -8.92 7.55 -12.99
N ILE A 39 -7.91 7.02 -13.68
CA ILE A 39 -6.93 6.07 -13.16
C ILE A 39 -5.53 6.60 -13.45
N PHE A 40 -4.73 6.79 -12.39
CA PHE A 40 -3.30 7.08 -12.53
C PHE A 40 -2.55 5.79 -12.86
N GLN A 41 -1.65 5.86 -13.84
CA GLN A 41 -0.84 4.72 -14.29
C GLN A 41 0.62 5.13 -14.38
N TYR A 42 1.51 4.31 -13.84
CA TYR A 42 2.95 4.41 -14.10
C TYR A 42 3.31 3.50 -15.27
N ARG A 43 3.87 4.08 -16.33
CA ARG A 43 4.35 3.36 -17.53
C ARG A 43 5.86 3.23 -17.45
N TYR A 44 6.36 2.04 -17.75
CA TYR A 44 7.79 1.72 -17.68
C TYR A 44 8.16 0.67 -18.74
N ARG A 45 9.46 0.39 -18.87
CA ARG A 45 9.96 -0.75 -19.64
C ARG A 45 10.66 -1.71 -18.69
N TRP A 46 10.39 -3.00 -18.86
CA TRP A 46 11.06 -4.07 -18.14
C TRP A 46 11.61 -5.06 -19.16
N GLN A 47 12.93 -5.30 -19.13
CA GLN A 47 13.61 -6.21 -20.07
C GLN A 47 13.25 -5.89 -21.55
N GLY A 48 13.28 -4.61 -21.92
CA GLY A 48 12.96 -4.13 -23.27
C GLY A 48 11.46 -4.08 -23.61
N LYS A 49 10.57 -4.64 -22.79
CA LYS A 49 9.12 -4.66 -23.03
C LYS A 49 8.42 -3.55 -22.26
N GLY A 50 7.51 -2.84 -22.92
CA GLY A 50 6.69 -1.83 -22.25
C GLY A 50 5.63 -2.49 -21.36
N ASP A 51 5.52 -2.02 -20.11
CA ASP A 51 4.47 -2.45 -19.17
C ASP A 51 3.97 -1.23 -18.36
N ARG A 52 2.92 -1.43 -17.57
CA ARG A 52 2.31 -0.41 -16.73
C ARG A 52 1.72 -0.99 -15.46
N ILE A 53 1.67 -0.18 -14.42
CA ILE A 53 0.89 -0.45 -13.21
C ILE A 53 -0.09 0.69 -12.96
N ASP A 54 -1.29 0.36 -12.50
CA ASP A 54 -2.19 1.37 -11.95
C ASP A 54 -1.62 1.83 -10.60
N ILE A 55 -1.57 3.13 -10.33
CA ILE A 55 -1.20 3.66 -9.01
C ILE A 55 -2.45 3.72 -8.12
N GLY A 56 -3.53 4.30 -8.66
CA GLY A 56 -4.79 4.48 -7.95
C GLY A 56 -5.77 5.32 -8.79
N THR A 57 -6.84 5.79 -8.16
CA THR A 57 -7.91 6.52 -8.83
C THR A 57 -8.09 7.91 -8.24
N TYR A 58 -8.41 8.89 -9.07
CA TYR A 58 -8.84 10.21 -8.61
C TYR A 58 -10.32 10.16 -8.18
N PRO A 59 -10.74 10.86 -7.10
CA PRO A 59 -9.96 11.74 -6.24
C PRO A 59 -9.31 11.04 -5.02
N ALA A 60 -9.45 9.73 -4.87
CA ALA A 60 -8.87 8.99 -3.73
C ALA A 60 -7.34 9.12 -3.62
N ILE A 61 -6.67 9.29 -4.77
CA ILE A 61 -5.26 9.68 -4.86
C ILE A 61 -5.19 11.05 -5.50
N SER A 62 -4.44 11.99 -4.90
CA SER A 62 -4.22 13.31 -5.48
C SER A 62 -3.23 13.25 -6.65
N LEU A 63 -3.22 14.26 -7.52
CA LEU A 63 -2.22 14.33 -8.59
C LEU A 63 -0.79 14.40 -8.05
N LYS A 64 -0.60 15.04 -6.88
CA LYS A 64 0.69 15.09 -6.20
C LYS A 64 1.13 13.70 -5.75
N ASP A 65 0.27 12.98 -5.03
CA ASP A 65 0.61 11.63 -4.52
C ASP A 65 0.83 10.62 -5.66
N ALA A 66 0.12 10.80 -6.79
CA ALA A 66 0.36 10.03 -8.00
C ALA A 66 1.75 10.31 -8.60
N ARG A 67 2.22 11.56 -8.57
CA ARG A 67 3.58 11.93 -9.01
C ARG A 67 4.64 11.37 -8.06
N ASP A 68 4.41 11.48 -6.75
CA ASP A 68 5.32 10.95 -5.73
C ASP A 68 5.43 9.40 -5.87
N SER A 69 4.30 8.73 -6.13
CA SER A 69 4.27 7.28 -6.39
C SER A 69 5.00 6.91 -7.69
N ALA A 70 4.86 7.69 -8.76
CA ALA A 70 5.58 7.45 -10.01
C ALA A 70 7.10 7.60 -9.83
N LEU A 71 7.52 8.61 -9.07
CA LEU A 71 8.93 8.81 -8.71
C LEU A 71 9.47 7.62 -7.90
N PHE A 72 8.70 7.15 -6.92
CA PHE A 72 9.03 5.96 -6.15
C PHE A 72 9.26 4.74 -7.06
N TYR A 73 8.29 4.40 -7.94
CA TYR A 73 8.42 3.25 -8.83
C TYR A 73 9.54 3.40 -9.86
N ARG A 74 9.87 4.64 -10.26
CA ARG A 74 11.06 4.89 -11.06
C ARG A 74 12.33 4.52 -10.30
N GLY A 75 12.46 4.94 -9.04
CA GLY A 75 13.59 4.57 -8.20
C GLY A 75 13.75 3.05 -8.03
N GLU A 76 12.63 2.33 -7.91
CA GLU A 76 12.65 0.85 -7.90
C GLU A 76 13.15 0.26 -9.22
N LEU A 77 12.71 0.85 -10.34
CA LEU A 77 13.11 0.41 -11.67
C LEU A 77 14.62 0.60 -11.93
N GLU A 78 15.18 1.74 -11.52
CA GLU A 78 16.63 2.03 -11.60
C GLU A 78 17.45 1.04 -10.76
N GLN A 79 16.87 0.52 -9.68
CA GLN A 79 17.48 -0.53 -8.85
C GLN A 79 17.20 -1.95 -9.38
N HIS A 80 16.79 -2.07 -10.64
CA HIS A 80 16.42 -3.33 -11.28
C HIS A 80 15.38 -4.14 -10.50
N ARG A 81 14.41 -3.47 -9.87
CA ARG A 81 13.24 -4.13 -9.26
C ARG A 81 12.00 -3.84 -10.09
N ASN A 82 11.30 -4.89 -10.50
CA ASN A 82 10.11 -4.76 -11.34
C ASN A 82 8.98 -4.05 -10.56
N PRO A 83 8.50 -2.87 -11.01
CA PRO A 83 7.44 -2.12 -10.32
C PRO A 83 6.16 -2.92 -10.04
N LYS A 84 5.80 -3.87 -10.92
CA LYS A 84 4.63 -4.75 -10.74
C LYS A 84 4.82 -5.74 -9.60
N VAL A 85 6.04 -6.26 -9.46
CA VAL A 85 6.40 -7.15 -8.35
C VAL A 85 6.43 -6.34 -7.05
N VAL A 86 7.10 -5.18 -7.04
CA VAL A 86 7.14 -4.29 -5.87
C VAL A 86 5.74 -3.92 -5.39
N LYS A 87 4.85 -3.53 -6.30
CA LYS A 87 3.45 -3.23 -5.97
C LYS A 87 2.73 -4.44 -5.36
N ARG A 88 2.90 -5.63 -5.96
CA ARG A 88 2.30 -6.87 -5.45
C ARG A 88 2.82 -7.20 -4.06
N THR A 89 4.13 -7.14 -3.85
CA THR A 89 4.77 -7.41 -2.55
C THR A 89 4.27 -6.45 -1.48
N ARG A 90 4.20 -5.15 -1.76
CA ARG A 90 3.64 -4.16 -0.82
C ARG A 90 2.19 -4.43 -0.46
N LYS A 91 1.36 -4.77 -1.46
CA LYS A 91 -0.02 -5.16 -1.22
C LYS A 91 -0.08 -6.41 -0.33
N GLN A 92 0.77 -7.39 -0.62
CA GLN A 92 0.83 -8.63 0.14
C GLN A 92 1.30 -8.38 1.57
N GLN A 93 2.33 -7.56 1.79
CA GLN A 93 2.79 -7.14 3.12
C GLN A 93 1.70 -6.43 3.93
N SER A 94 0.86 -5.62 3.28
CA SER A 94 -0.28 -4.98 3.94
C SER A 94 -1.40 -5.96 4.29
N ILE A 95 -1.56 -7.05 3.54
CA ILE A 95 -2.54 -8.12 3.83
C ILE A 95 -2.01 -9.08 4.89
N ASP A 96 -0.74 -9.45 4.77
CA ASP A 96 -0.02 -10.39 5.64
C ASP A 96 0.58 -9.69 6.85
N ALA A 97 0.31 -8.38 7.05
CA ALA A 97 0.76 -7.64 8.21
C ALA A 97 0.31 -8.41 9.44
N GLN A 98 1.25 -9.08 10.10
CA GLN A 98 0.93 -9.96 11.22
C GLN A 98 0.20 -9.12 12.25
N THR A 99 -0.90 -9.63 12.77
CA THR A 99 -1.60 -8.91 13.83
C THR A 99 -0.76 -8.94 15.11
N VAL A 100 -1.01 -7.99 16.02
CA VAL A 100 -0.36 -8.00 17.35
C VAL A 100 -0.52 -9.36 18.03
N GLU A 101 -1.72 -9.95 17.93
CA GLU A 101 -1.98 -11.28 18.47
C GLU A 101 -1.14 -12.37 17.79
N SER A 102 -1.04 -12.37 16.46
CA SER A 102 -0.22 -13.34 15.72
C SER A 102 1.24 -13.27 16.15
N VAL A 103 1.80 -12.07 16.31
CA VAL A 103 3.19 -11.87 16.72
C VAL A 103 3.42 -12.36 18.16
N ILE A 104 2.52 -12.01 19.08
CA ILE A 104 2.64 -12.40 20.50
C ILE A 104 2.48 -13.92 20.66
N ARG A 105 1.58 -14.57 19.90
CA ARG A 105 1.43 -16.03 19.91
C ARG A 105 2.65 -16.74 19.36
N ASP A 106 3.22 -16.24 18.25
CA ASP A 106 4.46 -16.75 17.67
C ASP A 106 5.63 -16.66 18.66
N TRP A 107 5.79 -15.52 19.33
CA TRP A 107 6.80 -15.33 20.37
C TRP A 107 6.57 -16.27 21.55
N TRP A 108 5.33 -16.38 22.03
CA TRP A 108 5.00 -17.26 23.15
C TRP A 108 5.34 -18.72 22.85
N GLU A 109 5.00 -19.20 21.65
CA GLU A 109 5.29 -20.56 21.23
C GLU A 109 6.81 -20.82 21.13
N LYS A 110 7.56 -19.89 20.55
CA LYS A 110 9.01 -20.05 20.32
C LYS A 110 9.85 -19.85 21.59
N SER A 111 9.42 -18.96 22.49
CA SER A 111 10.25 -18.50 23.62
C SER A 111 9.78 -18.99 24.99
N LEU A 112 8.48 -19.28 25.17
CA LEU A 112 7.91 -19.56 26.50
C LEU A 112 7.33 -20.97 26.63
N LYS A 113 6.90 -21.62 25.54
CA LYS A 113 6.23 -22.93 25.57
C LYS A 113 7.02 -24.01 26.32
N ASN A 114 8.35 -23.99 26.21
CA ASN A 114 9.26 -24.94 26.89
C ASN A 114 10.04 -24.31 28.05
N ALA A 115 9.72 -23.07 28.44
CA ALA A 115 10.38 -22.41 29.56
C ALA A 115 9.82 -22.93 30.89
N GLN A 116 10.66 -23.05 31.91
CA GLN A 116 10.27 -23.36 33.30
C GLN A 116 9.61 -22.13 33.98
N ILE A 117 8.62 -21.53 33.30
CA ILE A 117 7.87 -20.34 33.71
C ILE A 117 6.39 -20.67 33.54
N LYS A 118 5.51 -19.93 34.22
CA LYS A 118 4.04 -19.96 34.06
C LYS A 118 3.60 -19.41 32.68
N ALA A 119 4.09 -20.02 31.60
CA ALA A 119 3.85 -19.60 30.23
C ALA A 119 2.34 -19.49 29.93
N GLY A 120 1.54 -20.45 30.39
CA GLY A 120 0.08 -20.41 30.21
C GLY A 120 -0.59 -19.20 30.87
N GLU A 121 -0.15 -18.81 32.07
CA GLU A 121 -0.70 -17.62 32.76
C GLU A 121 -0.32 -16.32 32.03
N ILE A 122 0.90 -16.25 31.48
CA ILE A 122 1.35 -15.12 30.68
C ILE A 122 0.47 -14.99 29.42
N LEU A 123 0.25 -16.07 28.67
CA LEU A 123 -0.64 -16.03 27.49
C LEU A 123 -2.07 -15.63 27.86
N ARG A 124 -2.59 -16.18 28.97
CA ARG A 124 -3.93 -15.86 29.48
C ARG A 124 -4.10 -14.36 29.78
N SER A 125 -3.06 -13.72 30.30
CA SER A 125 -3.09 -12.27 30.56
C SER A 125 -3.19 -11.46 29.26
N PHE A 126 -2.48 -11.87 28.20
CA PHE A 126 -2.62 -11.26 26.87
C PHE A 126 -4.03 -11.45 26.30
N GLU A 127 -4.61 -12.64 26.44
CA GLU A 127 -5.98 -12.94 25.97
C GLU A 127 -7.06 -12.10 26.66
N ILE A 128 -6.87 -11.77 27.95
CA ILE A 128 -7.86 -11.00 28.72
C ILE A 128 -7.66 -9.49 28.52
N TYR A 129 -6.42 -9.00 28.53
CA TYR A 129 -6.16 -7.57 28.67
C TYR A 129 -5.64 -6.88 27.40
N VAL A 130 -5.02 -7.63 26.49
CA VAL A 130 -4.30 -7.07 25.33
C VAL A 130 -5.00 -7.39 24.02
N PHE A 131 -5.25 -8.66 23.72
CA PHE A 131 -5.87 -9.07 22.45
C PHE A 131 -7.24 -8.43 22.19
N PRO A 132 -8.14 -8.26 23.19
CA PRO A 132 -9.42 -7.59 22.96
C PRO A 132 -9.28 -6.12 22.54
N LYS A 133 -8.17 -5.46 22.88
CA LYS A 133 -7.93 -4.04 22.59
C LYS A 133 -7.17 -3.83 21.29
N ILE A 134 -6.12 -4.62 21.05
CA ILE A 134 -5.18 -4.38 19.94
C ILE A 134 -4.82 -5.64 19.14
N GLY A 135 -5.36 -6.81 19.51
CA GLY A 135 -4.94 -8.10 18.95
C GLY A 135 -5.13 -8.23 17.44
N ASN A 136 -6.15 -7.57 16.88
CA ASN A 136 -6.47 -7.58 15.44
C ASN A 136 -5.78 -6.47 14.64
N LEU A 137 -5.06 -5.56 15.31
CA LEU A 137 -4.37 -4.48 14.62
C LEU A 137 -3.08 -5.00 13.98
N PRO A 138 -2.67 -4.49 12.81
CA PRO A 138 -1.35 -4.75 12.25
C PRO A 138 -0.26 -4.38 13.26
N HIS A 139 0.68 -5.28 13.55
CA HIS A 139 1.72 -5.05 14.55
C HIS A 139 2.55 -3.79 14.26
N ASP A 140 2.77 -3.48 12.99
CA ASP A 140 3.49 -2.32 12.47
C ASP A 140 2.74 -0.99 12.64
N GLU A 141 1.42 -1.01 12.81
CA GLU A 141 0.61 0.20 13.09
C GLU A 141 0.48 0.50 14.59
N THR A 142 0.76 -0.47 15.48
CA THR A 142 0.52 -0.34 16.93
C THR A 142 1.67 0.27 17.74
N PHE A 143 2.91 0.28 17.23
CA PHE A 143 4.04 0.88 17.93
C PHE A 143 3.97 2.42 18.01
N ALA A 144 3.14 3.06 17.20
CA ALA A 144 3.00 4.52 17.20
C ALA A 144 2.29 5.07 18.46
N CYS A 145 1.44 4.28 19.14
CA CYS A 145 0.68 4.77 20.29
C CYS A 145 1.39 4.58 21.65
N LEU A 146 2.39 3.70 21.77
CA LEU A 146 3.01 3.41 23.07
C LEU A 146 4.22 4.31 23.39
N VAL A 147 4.75 5.05 22.42
CA VAL A 147 5.94 5.92 22.61
C VAL A 147 5.58 7.33 23.10
N ILE A 148 4.30 7.73 23.09
CA ILE A 148 3.85 9.06 23.57
C ILE A 148 3.34 8.99 25.03
N ALA A 149 3.64 7.92 25.76
CA ALA A 149 3.22 7.74 27.14
C ALA A 149 4.40 7.51 28.11
N ASN A 150 5.51 8.25 27.89
CA ASN A 150 6.56 8.46 28.88
C ASN A 150 7.02 9.91 28.86
#